data_AF-A0A522WMM3-F1
#
_entry.id   AF-A0A522WMM3-F1
#
_cell.length_a   1.000
_cell.length_b   1.000
_cell.length_c   1.000
_cell.angle_alpha   90.00
_cell.angle_beta   90.00
_cell.angle_gamma   90.00
#
_symmetry.space_group_name_H-M   'P 1'
#
loop_
_entity.id
_entity.type
_entity.pdbx_description
1 polymer ?
#
loop_
_entity_poly.entity_id
_entity_poly.type
_entity_poly.pdbx_seq_one_letter_code
_entity_poly.pdbx_strand_id
1 'polypeptide(L)'
;MNQLYKNIAMWLIIIATVVLMFNLISYNKQPVAEKLSFSDFIQDVDTGKITEVTIQGSDIFGKFKDGKQFRTFSPSYPDLIAKL
;
A
#
# COMPACT_ATOMS: atom_id res chain seq x y z
N MET A 1 17.69 22.47 40.23
CA MET A 1 16.94 21.54 39.36
C MET A 1 16.05 22.36 38.44
N ASN A 2 16.57 22.71 37.25
CA ASN A 2 15.95 23.68 36.37
C ASN A 2 14.60 23.16 35.84
N GLN A 3 13.49 23.71 36.33
CA GLN A 3 12.14 23.43 35.85
C GLN A 3 12.01 23.59 34.32
N LEU A 4 12.83 24.48 33.73
CA LEU A 4 12.96 24.65 32.29
C LEU A 4 13.41 23.36 31.58
N TYR A 5 14.38 22.62 32.12
CA TYR A 5 14.81 21.33 31.56
C TYR A 5 13.71 20.28 31.68
N LYS A 6 12.95 20.28 32.77
CA LYS A 6 11.82 19.34 32.95
C LYS A 6 10.70 19.60 31.93
N ASN A 7 10.40 20.87 31.67
CA ASN A 7 9.39 21.25 30.68
C ASN A 7 9.87 20.92 29.26
N ILE A 8 11.11 21.26 28.90
CA ILE A 8 11.65 20.97 27.57
C ILE A 8 11.73 19.45 27.33
N ALA A 9 12.14 18.66 28.32
CA ALA A 9 12.17 17.21 28.23
C ALA A 9 10.76 16.61 27.99
N MET A 10 9.75 17.15 28.68
CA MET A 10 8.36 16.73 28.46
C MET A 10 7.88 17.04 27.04
N TRP A 11 8.16 18.24 26.52
CA TRP A 11 7.81 18.63 25.15
C TRP A 11 8.54 17.78 24.10
N LEU A 12 9.82 17.45 24.33
CA LEU A 12 10.58 16.58 23.42
C LEU A 12 9.98 15.18 23.30
N ILE A 13 9.49 14.61 24.41
CA ILE A 13 8.84 13.29 24.40
C ILE A 13 7.56 13.34 23.56
N ILE A 14 6.74 14.39 23.73
CA ILE A 14 5.49 14.56 22.96
C ILE A 14 5.79 14.62 21.45
N ILE A 15 6.76 15.45 21.06
CA ILE A 15 7.17 15.59 19.65
C ILE A 15 7.71 14.27 19.11
N ALA A 16 8.57 13.58 19.88
CA ALA A 16 9.13 12.30 19.49
C ALA A 16 8.04 11.24 19.26
N THR A 17 7.04 11.17 20.16
CA THR A 17 5.90 10.26 20.00
C THR A 17 5.10 10.58 18.73
N VAL A 18 4.82 11.85 18.45
CA VAL A 18 4.10 12.27 17.23
C VAL A 18 4.88 11.88 15.96
N VAL A 19 6.19 12.08 15.94
CA VAL A 19 7.05 11.69 14.79
C VAL A 19 7.03 10.18 14.56
N LEU A 20 7.11 9.38 15.63
CA LEU A 20 7.03 7.92 15.55
C LEU A 20 5.66 7.47 15.02
N MET A 21 4.57 8.08 15.49
CA MET A 21 3.23 7.80 14.97
C MET A 21 3.10 8.18 13.49
N PHE A 22 3.68 9.30 13.08
CA PHE A 22 3.67 9.74 11.68
C PHE A 22 4.40 8.75 10.76
N ASN A 23 5.47 8.12 11.26
CA ASN A 23 6.21 7.09 10.54
C ASN A 23 5.33 5.87 10.24
N LEU A 24 4.61 5.36 11.25
CA LEU A 24 3.67 4.24 11.10
C LEU A 24 2.51 4.55 10.12
N ILE A 25 1.97 5.76 10.16
CA ILE A 25 0.90 6.19 9.24
C ILE A 25 1.42 6.34 7.80
N SER A 26 2.67 6.77 7.63
CA SER A 26 3.29 6.96 6.31
C SER A 26 3.55 5.63 5.59
N TYR A 27 3.80 4.54 6.33
CA TYR A 27 3.88 3.19 5.76
C TYR A 27 2.55 2.66 5.22
N ASN A 28 1.41 3.19 5.70
CA ASN A 28 0.07 2.82 5.27
C ASN A 28 -0.53 3.76 4.22
N LYS A 29 0.26 4.68 3.64
CA LYS A 29 -0.16 5.35 2.41
C LYS A 29 -0.09 4.33 1.29
N GLN A 30 -1.11 3.49 1.16
CA GLN A 30 -1.38 2.76 -0.07
C GLN A 30 -1.32 3.80 -1.20
N PRO A 31 -0.39 3.68 -2.16
CA PRO A 31 -0.48 4.42 -3.40
C PRO A 31 -1.92 4.39 -3.88
N VAL A 32 -2.44 5.53 -4.34
CA VAL A 32 -3.78 5.61 -4.93
C VAL A 32 -3.83 4.56 -6.04
N ALA A 33 -4.48 3.44 -5.76
CA ALA A 33 -4.48 2.30 -6.67
C ALA A 33 -5.31 2.71 -7.88
N GLU A 34 -4.66 2.76 -9.05
CA GLU A 34 -5.33 3.13 -10.28
C GLU A 34 -6.38 2.06 -10.60
N LYS A 35 -7.61 2.50 -10.93
CA LYS A 35 -8.70 1.56 -11.21
C LYS A 35 -8.49 0.98 -12.60
N LEU A 36 -8.02 -0.26 -12.64
CA LEU A 36 -7.67 -0.98 -13.87
C LEU A 36 -8.81 -1.92 -14.27
N SER A 37 -9.10 -1.99 -15.57
CA SER A 37 -10.06 -2.98 -16.08
C SER A 37 -9.48 -4.40 -15.97
N PHE A 38 -10.34 -5.41 -15.80
CA PHE A 38 -9.88 -6.79 -15.68
C PHE A 38 -9.19 -7.28 -16.96
N SER A 39 -9.65 -6.84 -18.13
CA SER A 39 -9.03 -7.19 -19.42
C SER A 39 -7.62 -6.62 -19.56
N ASP A 40 -7.42 -5.36 -19.13
CA ASP A 40 -6.10 -4.73 -19.15
C ASP A 40 -5.16 -5.41 -18.16
N PHE A 41 -5.67 -5.79 -16.98
CA PHE A 41 -4.92 -6.58 -16.01
C PHE A 41 -4.40 -7.90 -16.63
N ILE A 42 -5.25 -8.68 -17.29
CA ILE A 42 -4.82 -9.95 -17.91
C ILE A 42 -3.75 -9.71 -18.99
N GLN A 43 -3.90 -8.65 -19.78
CA GLN A 43 -2.90 -8.27 -20.78
C GLN A 43 -1.57 -7.86 -20.13
N ASP A 44 -1.61 -7.14 -19.01
CA ASP A 44 -0.42 -6.74 -18.26
C ASP A 44 0.23 -7.92 -17.49
N VAL A 45 -0.54 -8.94 -17.11
CA VAL A 45 -0.03 -10.23 -16.61
C VAL A 45 0.70 -10.97 -17.75
N ASP A 46 0.07 -11.13 -18.91
CA ASP A 46 0.63 -11.86 -20.06
C ASP A 46 1.90 -11.17 -20.61
N THR A 47 1.95 -9.83 -20.55
CA THR A 47 3.15 -9.05 -20.93
C THR A 47 4.19 -8.97 -19.82
N GLY A 48 3.92 -9.53 -18.65
CA GLY A 48 4.85 -9.60 -17.52
C GLY A 48 5.17 -8.23 -16.91
N LYS A 49 4.25 -7.27 -16.96
CA LYS A 49 4.42 -5.93 -16.35
C LYS A 49 4.10 -5.91 -14.86
N ILE A 50 3.48 -6.96 -14.33
CA ILE A 50 3.06 -7.07 -12.93
C ILE A 50 4.12 -7.82 -12.14
N THR A 51 4.43 -7.31 -10.94
CA THR A 51 5.43 -7.89 -10.02
C THR A 51 4.78 -8.63 -8.87
N GLU A 52 3.65 -8.12 -8.38
CA GLU A 52 2.97 -8.65 -7.21
C GLU A 52 1.45 -8.53 -7.37
N VAL A 53 0.72 -9.55 -6.93
CA VAL A 53 -0.74 -9.61 -6.94
C VAL A 53 -1.24 -10.08 -5.59
N THR A 54 -2.23 -9.37 -5.05
CA THR A 54 -2.93 -9.70 -3.81
C THR A 54 -4.42 -9.77 -4.09
N ILE A 55 -5.02 -10.91 -3.81
CA ILE A 55 -6.45 -11.16 -4.06
C ILE A 55 -7.18 -11.08 -2.71
N GLN A 56 -8.17 -10.19 -2.61
CA GLN A 56 -9.06 -10.05 -1.45
C GLN A 56 -10.52 -10.21 -1.87
N GLY A 57 -11.05 -11.43 -1.76
CA GLY A 57 -12.40 -11.74 -2.21
C GLY A 57 -12.53 -11.55 -3.73
N SER A 58 -13.35 -10.57 -4.14
CA SER A 58 -13.57 -10.22 -5.55
C SER A 58 -12.67 -9.09 -6.05
N ASP A 59 -11.99 -8.40 -5.13
CA ASP A 59 -11.06 -7.32 -5.44
C ASP A 59 -9.64 -7.89 -5.60
N ILE A 60 -8.95 -7.42 -6.62
CA ILE A 60 -7.55 -7.75 -6.89
C ILE A 60 -6.75 -6.46 -6.80
N PHE A 61 -5.69 -6.51 -6.02
CA PHE A 61 -4.70 -5.47 -5.89
C PHE A 61 -3.39 -5.98 -6.47
N GLY A 62 -2.56 -5.10 -6.99
CA GLY A 62 -1.24 -5.49 -7.43
C GLY A 62 -0.32 -4.33 -7.65
N LYS A 63 0.93 -4.65 -7.96
CA LYS A 63 2.00 -3.70 -8.20
C LYS A 63 2.67 -3.98 -9.54
N PHE A 64 2.77 -2.94 -10.36
CA PHE A 64 3.52 -2.99 -11.61
C PHE A 64 5.03 -2.94 -11.36
N LYS A 65 5.82 -3.33 -12.37
CA LYS A 65 7.29 -3.24 -12.35
C LYS A 65 7.82 -1.81 -12.20
N ASP A 66 7.03 -0.81 -12.61
CA ASP A 66 7.33 0.60 -12.43
C ASP A 66 7.05 1.12 -11.00
N GLY A 67 6.50 0.27 -10.14
CA GLY A 67 6.19 0.58 -8.74
C GLY A 67 4.78 1.13 -8.50
N LYS A 68 3.99 1.38 -9.54
CA LYS A 68 2.59 1.83 -9.40
C LYS A 68 1.70 0.69 -8.88
N GLN A 69 0.70 1.05 -8.09
CA GLN A 69 -0.32 0.09 -7.65
C GLN A 69 -1.58 0.23 -8.49
N PHE A 70 -2.25 -0.90 -8.70
CA PHE A 70 -3.54 -0.95 -9.37
C PHE A 70 -4.54 -1.74 -8.53
N ARG A 71 -5.82 -1.43 -8.75
CA ARG A 71 -6.94 -2.21 -8.24
C ARG A 71 -7.82 -2.60 -9.42
N THR A 72 -8.13 -3.87 -9.52
CA THR A 72 -9.12 -4.40 -10.46
C THR A 72 -10.15 -5.25 -9.73
N PHE A 73 -11.28 -5.50 -10.37
CA PHE A 73 -12.35 -6.33 -9.82
C PHE A 73 -12.56 -7.52 -10.75
N SER A 74 -12.52 -8.72 -10.19
CA SER A 74 -12.78 -9.95 -10.93
C SER A 74 -14.10 -10.56 -10.49
N PRO A 75 -15.11 -10.60 -11.37
CA PRO A 75 -16.30 -11.38 -11.13
C PRO A 75 -15.96 -12.87 -11.30
N SER A 76 -15.57 -13.52 -10.20
CA SER A 76 -15.45 -14.99 -10.07
C SER A 76 -14.74 -15.67 -11.26
N TYR A 77 -13.41 -15.56 -11.32
CA TYR A 77 -12.57 -16.25 -12.30
C TYR A 77 -11.80 -17.40 -11.62
N PRO A 78 -12.27 -18.67 -11.70
CA PRO A 78 -11.66 -19.80 -10.99
C PRO A 78 -10.21 -20.07 -11.41
N ASP A 79 -9.88 -19.81 -12.69
CA ASP A 79 -8.56 -20.10 -13.28
C ASP A 79 -7.54 -18.97 -13.09
N LEU A 80 -7.89 -17.90 -12.38
CA LEU A 80 -6.99 -16.76 -12.20
C LEU A 80 -5.69 -17.17 -11.48
N ILE A 81 -5.81 -18.06 -10.49
CA ILE A 81 -4.68 -18.54 -9.68
C ILE A 81 -3.73 -19.41 -10.52
N ALA A 82 -4.25 -20.12 -11.53
CA ALA A 82 -3.42 -20.95 -12.41
C ALA A 82 -2.68 -20.14 -13.49
N LYS A 83 -3.11 -18.90 -13.75
CA LYS A 83 -2.55 -18.00 -14.76
C LYS A 83 -1.47 -17.04 -14.20
N LEU A 84 -1.49 -16.80 -12.89
CA LEU A 84 -0.53 -15.95 -12.15
C LEU A 84 0.75 -16.71 -11.80
#